data_AF-A0A357IRG9-F1
#
_entry.id   AF-A0A357IRG9-F1
#
_cell.length_a   1.000
_cell.length_b   1.000
_cell.length_c   1.000
_cell.angle_alpha   90.00
_cell.angle_beta   90.00
_cell.angle_gamma   90.00
#
_symmetry.space_group_name_H-M   'P 1'
#
loop_
_entity.id
_entity.type
_entity.pdbx_description
1 polymer ?
#
loop_
_entity_poly.entity_id
_entity_poly.type
_entity_poly.pdbx_seq_one_letter_code
_entity_poly.pdbx_strand_id
1 'polypeptide(L)'
;MYKKKKRGRAVLLHAAASLFGICSCDSHGPVPESGYTSSGPVEKRTFRILFEEGGNFTISALEGYDPAKVEEGSDFKFRVTPKEGYEIVSVKIEGDEFSLLPDNEGVYTLECVTKEIKILVEEKILTHKVTFVGGDKFVVTPVEGYDVQNVAHGSDFKFKVVTSEHFELLSVAWGEMALQPDEDGVYTISKVTEDVTISIDVAENTYELKVPSDGSSYTIEFAEEGLDLKKIPYSKEVLFKVVPADYHVIDSVMINGEELTADEEGYFSYKNGEGIVSLTVESHHATYSISFDPNGSPVSIEPQQIYGGELATEPNAPAREADEYYDSYTFDGWYANGVKFDFSKPVSEDATLVAKWSYGNAKSAYVADSWGKSDFVVTGAVASMMNINGATDGMAWENGKVNAEKKQQLLAAFSKTDEEGVFWNPRSNDSTATIPSINFKELLKTRNEIIMMVGGYN
;
A
#
# COMPACT_ATOMS: atom_id res chain seq x y z
N MET A 1 -26.26 41.27 -8.16
CA MET A 1 -26.13 41.90 -9.50
C MET A 1 -25.86 40.76 -10.47
N TYR A 2 -26.73 40.38 -11.40
CA TYR A 2 -27.07 41.15 -12.60
C TYR A 2 -28.41 40.64 -13.16
N LYS A 3 -29.34 41.57 -13.37
CA LYS A 3 -30.57 41.37 -14.14
C LYS A 3 -30.26 41.41 -15.64
N LYS A 4 -30.82 40.48 -16.42
CA LYS A 4 -31.27 40.61 -17.83
C LYS A 4 -32.39 39.57 -17.96
N LYS A 5 -33.69 39.79 -18.22
CA LYS A 5 -34.46 40.78 -19.02
C LYS A 5 -33.95 40.95 -20.45
N LYS A 6 -34.60 40.28 -21.41
CA LYS A 6 -35.61 40.88 -22.31
C LYS A 6 -36.14 39.90 -23.38
N ARG A 7 -37.48 39.93 -23.54
CA ARG A 7 -38.33 39.98 -24.76
C ARG A 7 -38.20 38.81 -25.76
N GLY A 8 -39.26 38.14 -26.22
CA GLY A 8 -40.68 38.47 -26.31
C GLY A 8 -41.10 38.60 -27.79
N ARG A 9 -42.07 37.79 -28.24
CA ARG A 9 -42.96 37.90 -29.43
C ARG A 9 -43.56 36.51 -29.67
N ALA A 10 -44.78 36.29 -30.15
CA ALA A 10 -46.01 37.06 -30.27
C ALA A 10 -47.06 35.98 -30.59
N VAL A 11 -48.08 35.79 -29.74
CA VAL A 11 -49.19 34.90 -30.09
C VAL A 11 -50.14 35.73 -30.94
N LEU A 12 -50.02 35.57 -32.26
CA LEU A 12 -50.93 36.15 -33.23
C LEU A 12 -52.16 35.23 -33.28
N LEU A 13 -53.20 35.61 -32.56
CA LEU A 13 -54.53 35.09 -32.78
C LEU A 13 -54.99 35.65 -34.14
N HIS A 14 -54.96 34.83 -35.18
CA HIS A 14 -55.65 35.13 -36.42
C HIS A 14 -56.92 34.28 -36.47
N ALA A 15 -58.02 34.94 -36.14
CA ALA A 15 -59.33 34.54 -36.59
C ALA A 15 -59.33 34.63 -38.13
N ALA A 16 -59.37 33.47 -38.79
CA ALA A 16 -59.73 33.41 -40.20
C ALA A 16 -61.15 32.87 -40.28
N ALA A 17 -62.03 33.73 -40.79
CA ALA A 17 -63.45 33.48 -40.97
C ALA A 17 -63.68 32.26 -41.87
N SER A 18 -64.50 31.32 -41.42
CA SER A 18 -65.08 30.33 -42.33
C SER A 18 -66.07 31.05 -43.25
N LEU A 19 -65.82 30.93 -44.55
CA LEU A 19 -66.75 31.35 -45.58
C LEU A 19 -67.93 30.39 -45.53
N PHE A 20 -69.03 30.83 -44.92
CA PHE A 20 -70.32 30.17 -45.01
C PHE A 20 -70.83 30.27 -46.46
N GLY A 21 -70.62 29.21 -47.24
CA GLY A 21 -71.39 28.95 -48.46
C GLY A 21 -72.77 28.45 -48.09
N ILE A 22 -73.69 29.37 -47.77
CA ILE A 22 -75.10 29.04 -47.53
C ILE A 22 -75.75 28.83 -48.90
N CYS A 23 -76.04 27.57 -49.26
CA CYS A 23 -76.98 27.28 -50.34
C CYS A 23 -78.40 27.34 -49.76
N SER A 24 -79.08 28.46 -49.99
CA SER A 24 -80.46 28.71 -49.59
C SER A 24 -81.41 28.05 -50.59
N CYS A 25 -82.34 27.23 -50.09
CA CYS A 25 -83.55 26.85 -50.81
C CYS A 25 -84.73 26.91 -49.84
N ASP A 26 -85.51 28.00 -49.88
CA ASP A 26 -86.96 27.92 -49.67
C ASP A 26 -87.66 29.24 -50.03
N SER A 27 -88.68 29.15 -50.90
CA SER A 27 -89.85 30.04 -50.84
C SER A 27 -91.04 29.47 -51.61
N HIS A 28 -92.13 29.21 -50.88
CA HIS A 28 -93.46 28.90 -51.39
C HIS A 28 -94.19 30.13 -51.98
N GLY A 29 -95.03 29.89 -53.01
CA GLY A 29 -96.11 30.76 -53.48
C GLY A 29 -96.84 30.15 -54.69
N PRO A 30 -98.17 30.36 -54.87
CA PRO A 30 -99.11 29.28 -55.21
C PRO A 30 -99.40 29.02 -56.70
N VAL A 31 -99.98 27.83 -56.92
CA VAL A 31 -100.34 27.14 -58.18
C VAL A 31 -101.34 27.91 -59.07
N PRO A 32 -101.29 27.72 -60.40
CA PRO A 32 -102.44 27.09 -61.08
C PRO A 32 -102.05 25.92 -62.01
N GLU A 33 -102.98 24.98 -62.14
CA GLU A 33 -102.91 23.74 -62.92
C GLU A 33 -102.63 23.94 -64.41
N SER A 34 -101.74 23.12 -64.99
CA SER A 34 -102.08 22.25 -66.12
C SER A 34 -100.89 21.39 -66.56
N GLY A 35 -101.15 20.09 -66.75
CA GLY A 35 -100.65 19.35 -67.92
C GLY A 35 -99.21 18.80 -67.89
N TYR A 36 -99.11 17.53 -67.50
CA TYR A 36 -98.10 16.54 -67.88
C TYR A 36 -96.61 16.89 -67.71
N THR A 37 -95.95 16.25 -66.73
CA THR A 37 -94.79 15.34 -66.97
C THR A 37 -94.35 14.67 -65.66
N SER A 38 -94.32 13.34 -65.66
CA SER A 38 -93.40 12.45 -64.92
C SER A 38 -92.62 13.05 -63.73
N SER A 39 -93.15 12.94 -62.51
CA SER A 39 -92.32 12.99 -61.29
C SER A 39 -91.99 11.57 -60.84
N GLY A 40 -90.99 10.97 -61.49
CA GLY A 40 -90.21 9.94 -60.80
C GLY A 40 -89.52 10.57 -59.59
N PRO A 41 -89.19 9.79 -58.54
CA PRO A 41 -88.42 10.33 -57.42
C PRO A 41 -87.15 11.00 -57.97
N VAL A 42 -86.84 12.21 -57.51
CA VAL A 42 -85.52 12.80 -57.76
C VAL A 42 -84.55 11.94 -56.97
N GLU A 43 -83.98 10.92 -57.61
CA GLU A 43 -82.91 10.13 -57.04
C GLU A 43 -81.72 11.08 -56.85
N LYS A 44 -81.50 11.50 -55.59
CA LYS A 44 -80.29 12.20 -55.21
C LYS A 44 -79.12 11.31 -55.59
N ARG A 45 -78.17 11.88 -56.34
CA ARG A 45 -76.93 11.18 -56.68
C ARG A 45 -76.20 10.86 -55.38
N THR A 46 -75.74 9.62 -55.24
CA THR A 46 -74.97 9.17 -54.09
C THR A 46 -73.55 8.82 -54.50
N PHE A 47 -72.62 9.02 -53.58
CA PHE A 47 -71.22 8.67 -53.72
C PHE A 47 -70.80 7.67 -52.64
N ARG A 48 -69.72 6.94 -52.91
CA ARG A 48 -69.12 5.99 -51.97
C ARG A 48 -67.91 6.61 -51.30
N ILE A 49 -67.71 6.26 -50.04
CA ILE A 49 -66.46 6.44 -49.34
C ILE A 49 -65.77 5.09 -49.26
N LEU A 50 -64.65 4.97 -49.95
CA LEU A 50 -63.85 3.76 -49.96
C LEU A 50 -62.86 3.83 -48.81
N PHE A 51 -63.00 2.92 -47.85
CA PHE A 51 -62.04 2.75 -46.77
C PHE A 51 -60.88 1.89 -47.23
N GLU A 52 -59.67 2.28 -46.81
CA GLU A 52 -58.51 1.42 -46.97
C GLU A 52 -58.65 0.18 -46.09
N GLU A 53 -58.39 -0.98 -46.68
CA GLU A 53 -58.44 -2.28 -46.02
C GLU A 53 -57.03 -2.87 -45.89
N GLY A 54 -56.78 -3.65 -44.83
CA GLY A 54 -55.54 -4.40 -44.64
C GLY A 54 -54.47 -3.75 -43.76
N GLY A 55 -54.68 -2.53 -43.25
CA GLY A 55 -53.78 -1.87 -42.31
C GLY A 55 -53.88 -2.36 -40.85
N ASN A 56 -53.02 -1.84 -39.98
CA ASN A 56 -53.07 -1.98 -38.52
C ASN A 56 -53.94 -0.91 -37.86
N PHE A 57 -55.07 -0.61 -38.50
CA PHE A 57 -56.11 0.28 -38.00
C PHE A 57 -57.49 -0.28 -38.36
N THR A 58 -58.52 0.34 -37.82
CA THR A 58 -59.90 0.16 -38.25
C THR A 58 -60.50 1.51 -38.60
N ILE A 59 -61.21 1.58 -39.74
CA ILE A 59 -62.01 2.75 -40.13
C ILE A 59 -63.48 2.41 -39.93
N SER A 60 -64.19 3.23 -39.17
CA SER A 60 -65.62 3.04 -38.92
C SER A 60 -66.40 4.32 -39.17
N ALA A 61 -67.49 4.21 -39.93
CA ALA A 61 -68.45 5.29 -40.08
C ALA A 61 -69.10 5.58 -38.71
N LEU A 62 -69.34 6.85 -38.43
CA LEU A 62 -70.09 7.22 -37.23
C LEU A 62 -71.55 6.77 -37.36
N GLU A 63 -72.22 6.53 -36.23
CA GLU A 63 -73.62 6.13 -36.22
C GLU A 63 -74.48 7.10 -37.05
N GLY A 64 -75.32 6.56 -37.95
CA GLY A 64 -76.15 7.33 -38.86
C GLY A 64 -75.53 7.63 -40.23
N TYR A 65 -74.25 7.32 -40.45
CA TYR A 65 -73.57 7.47 -41.74
C TYR A 65 -73.36 6.11 -42.42
N ASP A 66 -73.68 6.02 -43.72
CA ASP A 66 -73.46 4.83 -44.55
C ASP A 66 -72.37 5.11 -45.61
N PRO A 67 -71.17 4.51 -45.51
CA PRO A 67 -70.09 4.76 -46.47
C PRO A 67 -70.43 4.31 -47.90
N ALA A 68 -71.39 3.39 -48.08
CA ALA A 68 -71.79 2.93 -49.40
C ALA A 68 -72.76 3.90 -50.12
N LYS A 69 -73.39 4.82 -49.37
CA LYS A 69 -74.47 5.70 -49.86
C LYS A 69 -74.44 7.06 -49.17
N VAL A 70 -73.50 7.92 -49.57
CA VAL A 70 -73.45 9.32 -49.13
C VAL A 70 -74.18 10.20 -50.14
N GLU A 71 -75.20 10.95 -49.73
CA GLU A 71 -75.92 11.88 -50.62
C GLU A 71 -75.01 13.03 -51.09
N GLU A 72 -75.06 13.38 -52.38
CA GLU A 72 -74.30 14.49 -52.97
C GLU A 72 -74.50 15.79 -52.17
N GLY A 73 -73.38 16.43 -51.80
CA GLY A 73 -73.34 17.67 -51.04
C GLY A 73 -73.51 17.52 -49.52
N SER A 74 -73.72 16.29 -49.02
CA SER A 74 -73.76 16.02 -47.57
C SER A 74 -72.37 15.76 -47.00
N ASP A 75 -72.23 15.96 -45.69
CA ASP A 75 -71.02 15.61 -44.96
C ASP A 75 -70.97 14.10 -44.66
N PHE A 76 -69.78 13.59 -44.40
CA PHE A 76 -69.58 12.21 -43.95
C PHE A 76 -68.60 12.15 -42.77
N LYS A 77 -68.97 11.46 -41.69
CA LYS A 77 -68.15 11.37 -40.47
C LYS A 77 -67.70 9.95 -40.18
N PHE A 78 -66.44 9.81 -39.78
CA PHE A 78 -65.82 8.51 -39.48
C PHE A 78 -64.72 8.64 -38.42
N ARG A 79 -64.32 7.50 -37.84
CA ARG A 79 -63.19 7.37 -36.92
C ARG A 79 -62.13 6.45 -37.53
N VAL A 80 -60.87 6.73 -37.20
CA VAL A 80 -59.75 5.84 -37.48
C VAL A 80 -59.11 5.46 -36.14
N THR A 81 -59.15 4.17 -35.81
CA THR A 81 -58.62 3.64 -34.56
C THR A 81 -57.44 2.72 -34.86
N PRO A 82 -56.21 3.05 -34.42
CA PRO A 82 -55.07 2.15 -34.59
C PRO A 82 -55.27 0.88 -33.75
N LYS A 83 -54.69 -0.23 -34.21
CA LYS A 83 -54.53 -1.45 -33.40
C LYS A 83 -53.49 -1.22 -32.31
N GLU A 84 -53.52 -2.06 -31.27
CA GLU A 84 -52.52 -2.04 -30.20
C GLU A 84 -51.09 -2.09 -30.77
N GLY A 85 -50.21 -1.22 -30.26
CA GLY A 85 -48.83 -1.11 -30.72
C GLY A 85 -48.61 -0.26 -31.98
N TYR A 86 -49.65 0.33 -32.55
CA TYR A 86 -49.56 1.23 -33.71
C TYR A 86 -50.12 2.61 -33.37
N GLU A 87 -49.69 3.61 -34.12
CA GLU A 87 -50.24 4.95 -34.10
C GLU A 87 -50.55 5.43 -35.52
N ILE A 88 -51.57 6.27 -35.63
CA ILE A 88 -51.95 6.90 -36.89
C ILE A 88 -51.08 8.14 -37.10
N VAL A 89 -50.30 8.14 -38.17
CA VAL A 89 -49.44 9.26 -38.57
C VAL A 89 -50.25 10.28 -39.35
N SER A 90 -51.06 9.81 -40.30
CA SER A 90 -51.90 10.68 -41.11
C SER A 90 -53.13 9.96 -41.66
N VAL A 91 -54.18 10.72 -41.92
CA VAL A 91 -55.37 10.29 -42.65
C VAL A 91 -55.58 11.28 -43.78
N LYS A 92 -55.75 10.85 -45.02
CA LYS A 92 -55.89 11.74 -46.18
C LYS A 92 -56.85 11.17 -47.23
N ILE A 93 -57.25 12.01 -48.17
CA ILE A 93 -58.01 11.60 -49.34
C ILE A 93 -57.03 11.25 -50.47
N GLU A 94 -57.31 10.18 -51.22
CA GLU A 94 -56.51 9.80 -52.38
C GLU A 94 -56.48 10.94 -53.43
N GLY A 95 -55.27 11.39 -53.77
CA GLY A 95 -55.05 12.49 -54.70
C GLY A 95 -55.00 13.89 -54.07
N ASP A 96 -55.31 14.01 -52.78
CA ASP A 96 -55.21 15.27 -52.05
C ASP A 96 -53.83 15.44 -51.40
N GLU A 97 -53.36 16.70 -51.33
CA GLU A 97 -52.06 17.05 -50.77
C GLU A 97 -52.08 17.13 -49.24
N PHE A 98 -53.25 17.40 -48.65
CA PHE A 98 -53.38 17.67 -47.22
C PHE A 98 -54.02 16.51 -46.46
N SER A 99 -53.50 16.27 -45.24
CA SER A 99 -54.11 15.35 -44.29
C SER A 99 -55.36 15.95 -43.66
N LEU A 100 -56.36 15.10 -43.43
CA LEU A 100 -57.52 15.41 -42.62
C LEU A 100 -57.12 15.53 -41.15
N LEU A 101 -57.75 16.48 -40.46
CA LEU A 101 -57.60 16.65 -39.01
C LEU A 101 -58.89 16.20 -38.34
N PRO A 102 -58.82 15.34 -37.32
CA PRO A 102 -60.00 14.99 -36.55
C PRO A 102 -60.38 16.14 -35.61
N ASP A 103 -61.63 16.14 -35.16
CA ASP A 103 -62.06 16.99 -34.05
C ASP A 103 -61.47 16.54 -32.71
N ASN A 104 -61.84 17.23 -31.63
CA ASN A 104 -61.39 16.93 -30.26
C ASN A 104 -61.86 15.56 -29.74
N GLU A 105 -62.80 14.90 -30.42
CA GLU A 105 -63.26 13.56 -30.09
C GLU A 105 -62.64 12.48 -30.99
N GLY A 106 -61.75 12.84 -31.91
CA GLY A 106 -61.10 11.91 -32.83
C GLY A 106 -61.95 11.59 -34.06
N VAL A 107 -62.95 12.41 -34.40
CA VAL A 107 -63.84 12.20 -35.55
C VAL A 107 -63.35 13.03 -36.74
N TYR A 108 -63.18 12.36 -37.88
CA TYR A 108 -62.87 12.99 -39.16
C TYR A 108 -64.17 13.34 -39.87
N THR A 109 -64.23 14.53 -40.47
CA THR A 109 -65.38 14.99 -41.26
C THR A 109 -64.93 15.26 -42.69
N LEU A 110 -65.58 14.61 -43.65
CA LEU A 110 -65.54 14.99 -45.06
C LEU A 110 -66.69 15.94 -45.31
N GLU A 111 -66.40 17.19 -45.64
CA GLU A 111 -67.43 18.18 -45.92
C GLU A 111 -67.87 18.12 -47.39
N CYS A 112 -69.17 18.26 -47.64
CA CYS A 112 -69.73 18.43 -48.99
C CYS A 112 -69.24 17.38 -50.02
N VAL A 113 -69.58 16.11 -49.82
CA VAL A 113 -69.13 15.00 -50.68
C VAL A 113 -69.78 15.11 -52.08
N THR A 114 -68.97 15.35 -53.11
CA THR A 114 -69.42 15.57 -54.51
C THR A 114 -68.85 14.55 -55.50
N LYS A 115 -68.05 13.59 -55.02
CA LYS A 115 -67.46 12.50 -55.80
C LYS A 115 -67.19 11.31 -54.89
N GLU A 116 -66.84 10.19 -55.50
CA GLU A 116 -66.26 9.07 -54.77
C GLU A 116 -64.93 9.50 -54.12
N ILE A 117 -64.77 9.20 -52.84
CA ILE A 117 -63.60 9.55 -52.03
C ILE A 117 -62.99 8.26 -51.51
N LYS A 118 -61.68 8.10 -51.66
CA LYS A 118 -60.94 7.02 -51.03
C LYS A 118 -60.08 7.57 -49.90
N ILE A 119 -60.23 7.00 -48.72
CA ILE A 119 -59.44 7.36 -47.54
C ILE A 119 -58.18 6.52 -47.51
N LEU A 120 -57.05 7.18 -47.32
CA LEU A 120 -55.74 6.58 -47.12
C LEU A 120 -55.26 6.91 -45.71
N VAL A 121 -54.71 5.93 -45.02
CA VAL A 121 -54.22 6.04 -43.65
C VAL A 121 -52.75 5.64 -43.64
N GLU A 122 -51.93 6.53 -43.12
CA GLU A 122 -50.53 6.24 -42.82
C GLU A 122 -50.41 5.92 -41.34
N GLU A 123 -49.80 4.79 -41.04
CA GLU A 123 -49.57 4.30 -39.69
C GLU A 123 -48.09 4.05 -39.44
N LYS A 124 -47.68 4.10 -38.16
CA LYS A 124 -46.37 3.60 -37.74
C LYS A 124 -46.50 2.69 -36.54
N ILE A 125 -45.66 1.66 -36.51
CA ILE A 125 -45.51 0.83 -35.32
C ILE A 125 -44.82 1.67 -34.24
N LEU A 126 -45.32 1.57 -33.01
CA LEU A 126 -44.67 2.15 -31.85
C LEU A 126 -43.36 1.42 -31.59
N THR A 127 -42.39 2.15 -31.07
CA THR A 127 -41.07 1.60 -30.72
C THR A 127 -40.78 1.86 -29.25
N HIS A 128 -40.06 0.92 -28.65
CA HIS A 128 -39.61 0.98 -27.26
C HIS A 128 -38.10 0.93 -27.18
N LYS A 129 -37.59 1.43 -26.06
CA LYS A 129 -36.18 1.40 -25.73
C LYS A 129 -35.86 0.26 -24.78
N VAL A 130 -34.71 -0.37 -24.99
CA VAL A 130 -34.09 -1.26 -24.01
C VAL A 130 -32.95 -0.50 -23.32
N THR A 131 -32.84 -0.62 -22.00
CA THR A 131 -31.76 0.00 -21.22
C THR A 131 -31.05 -1.08 -20.43
N PHE A 132 -29.71 -1.02 -20.39
CA PHE A 132 -28.90 -1.95 -19.61
C PHE A 132 -28.33 -1.24 -18.39
N VAL A 133 -28.44 -1.86 -17.23
CA VAL A 133 -27.91 -1.38 -15.95
C VAL A 133 -27.04 -2.45 -15.33
N GLY A 134 -25.97 -2.06 -14.62
CA GLY A 134 -25.00 -3.02 -14.06
C GLY A 134 -23.56 -2.50 -13.99
N GLY A 135 -23.28 -1.30 -14.47
CA GLY A 135 -21.95 -0.67 -14.40
C GLY A 135 -21.21 -0.65 -15.73
N ASP A 136 -19.87 -0.56 -15.66
CA ASP A 136 -18.95 -0.35 -16.79
C ASP A 136 -18.08 -1.58 -17.12
N LYS A 137 -18.30 -2.71 -16.44
CA LYS A 137 -17.46 -3.93 -16.54
C LYS A 137 -17.95 -4.94 -17.58
N PHE A 138 -18.88 -4.55 -18.44
CA PHE A 138 -19.34 -5.35 -19.57
C PHE A 138 -19.70 -4.46 -20.75
N VAL A 139 -19.74 -5.08 -21.93
CA VAL A 139 -20.23 -4.49 -23.17
C VAL A 139 -21.44 -5.29 -23.63
N VAL A 140 -22.52 -4.57 -23.93
CA VAL A 140 -23.70 -5.16 -24.57
C VAL A 140 -23.68 -4.82 -26.05
N THR A 141 -23.84 -5.85 -26.87
CA THR A 141 -23.91 -5.71 -28.33
C THR A 141 -25.25 -6.25 -28.83
N PRO A 142 -26.15 -5.41 -29.36
CA PRO A 142 -27.34 -5.89 -30.05
C PRO A 142 -26.96 -6.82 -31.20
N VAL A 143 -27.72 -7.88 -31.41
CA VAL A 143 -27.55 -8.75 -32.59
C VAL A 143 -27.85 -7.94 -33.85
N GLU A 144 -27.18 -8.26 -34.95
CA GLU A 144 -27.40 -7.59 -36.24
C GLU A 144 -28.89 -7.51 -36.59
N GLY A 145 -29.35 -6.32 -36.96
CA GLY A 145 -30.77 -6.03 -37.24
C GLY A 145 -31.59 -5.55 -36.05
N TYR A 146 -31.06 -5.60 -34.82
CA TYR A 146 -31.72 -5.04 -33.64
C TYR A 146 -31.13 -3.68 -33.25
N ASP A 147 -32.00 -2.73 -32.90
CA ASP A 147 -31.63 -1.40 -32.39
C ASP A 147 -32.23 -1.19 -31.00
N VAL A 148 -31.34 -0.92 -30.04
CA VAL A 148 -31.67 -0.73 -28.63
C VAL A 148 -32.60 0.47 -28.37
N GLN A 149 -32.60 1.48 -29.24
CA GLN A 149 -33.49 2.64 -29.10
C GLN A 149 -34.82 2.48 -29.82
N ASN A 150 -34.94 1.52 -30.75
CA ASN A 150 -36.06 1.41 -31.68
C ASN A 150 -36.56 -0.04 -31.81
N VAL A 151 -36.97 -0.64 -30.70
CA VAL A 151 -37.54 -2.00 -30.70
C VAL A 151 -39.04 -1.92 -31.02
N ALA A 152 -39.45 -2.47 -32.16
CA ALA A 152 -40.84 -2.44 -32.59
C ALA A 152 -41.78 -3.14 -31.58
N HIS A 153 -42.93 -2.52 -31.29
CA HIS A 153 -43.91 -3.02 -30.31
C HIS A 153 -44.33 -4.48 -30.63
N GLY A 154 -44.30 -5.33 -29.61
CA GLY A 154 -44.64 -6.75 -29.70
C GLY A 154 -43.56 -7.63 -30.35
N SER A 155 -42.45 -7.04 -30.80
CA SER A 155 -41.31 -7.78 -31.36
C SER A 155 -40.34 -8.22 -30.27
N ASP A 156 -39.50 -9.20 -30.60
CA ASP A 156 -38.41 -9.62 -29.73
C ASP A 156 -37.23 -8.65 -29.84
N PHE A 157 -36.30 -8.70 -28.89
CA PHE A 157 -35.00 -8.02 -28.94
C PHE A 157 -33.89 -8.97 -28.54
N LYS A 158 -32.79 -9.00 -29.31
CA LYS A 158 -31.67 -9.93 -29.09
C LYS A 158 -30.35 -9.20 -28.91
N PHE A 159 -29.55 -9.67 -27.95
CA PHE A 159 -28.25 -9.07 -27.63
C PHE A 159 -27.27 -10.09 -27.07
N LYS A 160 -25.97 -9.76 -27.13
CA LYS A 160 -24.89 -10.49 -26.45
C LYS A 160 -24.28 -9.62 -25.36
N VAL A 161 -23.81 -10.25 -24.30
CA VAL A 161 -23.07 -9.61 -23.20
C VAL A 161 -21.66 -10.18 -23.18
N VAL A 162 -20.66 -9.31 -23.18
CA VAL A 162 -19.25 -9.67 -23.04
C VAL A 162 -18.70 -8.94 -21.83
N THR A 163 -18.16 -9.66 -20.85
CA THR A 163 -17.53 -9.05 -19.68
C THR A 163 -16.13 -8.54 -20.00
N SER A 164 -15.66 -7.57 -19.22
CA SER A 164 -14.27 -7.12 -19.27
C SER A 164 -13.33 -8.21 -18.74
N GLU A 165 -12.04 -8.10 -19.06
CA GLU A 165 -11.03 -9.02 -18.51
C GLU A 165 -11.09 -9.05 -16.97
N HIS A 166 -10.89 -10.24 -16.41
CA HIS A 166 -10.98 -10.51 -14.96
C HIS A 166 -12.36 -10.26 -14.33
N PHE A 167 -13.44 -10.21 -15.11
CA PHE A 167 -14.81 -10.22 -14.60
C PHE A 167 -15.60 -11.41 -15.16
N GLU A 168 -16.41 -12.02 -14.30
CA GLU A 168 -17.35 -13.07 -14.64
C GLU A 168 -18.79 -12.53 -14.67
N LEU A 169 -19.58 -13.06 -15.61
CA LEU A 169 -21.00 -12.74 -15.71
C LEU A 169 -21.77 -13.59 -14.69
N LEU A 170 -22.41 -12.94 -13.71
CA LEU A 170 -23.22 -13.62 -12.71
C LEU A 170 -24.65 -13.82 -13.20
N SER A 171 -25.26 -12.76 -13.71
CA SER A 171 -26.67 -12.77 -14.06
C SER A 171 -27.01 -11.74 -15.16
N VAL A 172 -28.03 -12.06 -15.95
CA VAL A 172 -28.71 -11.13 -16.84
C VAL A 172 -30.20 -11.30 -16.56
N ALA A 173 -30.91 -10.23 -16.22
CA ALA A 173 -32.30 -10.31 -15.78
C ALA A 173 -33.17 -9.21 -16.40
N TRP A 174 -34.41 -9.57 -16.74
CA TRP A 174 -35.47 -8.65 -17.09
C TRP A 174 -36.49 -8.61 -15.94
N GLY A 175 -36.43 -7.56 -15.13
CA GLY A 175 -37.17 -7.52 -13.86
C GLY A 175 -36.69 -8.64 -12.93
N GLU A 176 -37.62 -9.47 -12.43
CA GLU A 176 -37.29 -10.65 -11.61
C GLU A 176 -36.95 -11.89 -12.45
N MET A 177 -37.14 -11.85 -13.78
CA MET A 177 -36.92 -12.98 -14.66
C MET A 177 -35.45 -13.08 -15.08
N ALA A 178 -34.75 -14.11 -14.64
CA ALA A 178 -33.41 -14.44 -15.13
C ALA A 178 -33.47 -14.88 -16.60
N LEU A 179 -32.69 -14.24 -17.44
CA LEU A 179 -32.52 -14.58 -18.85
C LEU A 179 -31.38 -15.59 -18.99
N GLN A 180 -31.57 -16.57 -19.86
CA GLN A 180 -30.53 -17.53 -20.23
C GLN A 180 -30.15 -17.30 -21.69
N PRO A 181 -28.85 -17.32 -22.03
CA PRO A 181 -28.43 -17.25 -23.41
C PRO A 181 -28.73 -18.57 -24.13
N ASP A 182 -28.86 -18.50 -25.46
CA ASP A 182 -28.84 -19.69 -26.30
C ASP A 182 -27.41 -20.27 -26.49
N GLU A 183 -27.27 -21.31 -27.31
CA GLU A 183 -26.00 -21.99 -27.60
C GLU A 183 -24.93 -21.04 -28.18
N ASP A 184 -25.34 -19.92 -28.79
CA ASP A 184 -24.47 -18.91 -29.38
C ASP A 184 -24.19 -17.72 -28.44
N GLY A 185 -24.66 -17.79 -27.18
CA GLY A 185 -24.49 -16.73 -26.20
C GLY A 185 -25.46 -15.55 -26.37
N VAL A 186 -26.56 -15.73 -27.11
CA VAL A 186 -27.54 -14.66 -27.38
C VAL A 186 -28.67 -14.69 -26.35
N TYR A 187 -28.89 -13.55 -25.71
CA TYR A 187 -30.05 -13.32 -24.85
C TYR A 187 -31.22 -12.78 -25.68
N THR A 188 -32.43 -13.27 -25.42
CA THR A 188 -33.65 -12.82 -26.09
C THR A 188 -34.65 -12.27 -25.08
N ILE A 189 -35.14 -11.06 -25.33
CA ILE A 189 -36.31 -10.47 -24.67
C ILE A 189 -37.47 -10.66 -25.64
N SER A 190 -38.50 -11.42 -25.27
CA SER A 190 -39.62 -11.66 -26.17
C SER A 190 -40.76 -10.67 -25.97
N LYS A 191 -41.38 -10.26 -27.08
CA LYS A 191 -42.60 -9.43 -27.11
C LYS A 191 -42.50 -8.15 -26.27
N VAL A 192 -41.64 -7.22 -26.69
CA VAL A 192 -41.44 -5.93 -26.02
C VAL A 192 -42.65 -5.01 -26.27
N THR A 193 -43.43 -4.72 -25.25
CA THR A 193 -44.64 -3.87 -25.33
C THR A 193 -44.51 -2.51 -24.64
N GLU A 194 -43.41 -2.30 -23.93
CA GLU A 194 -43.05 -1.06 -23.24
C GLU A 194 -41.52 -0.93 -23.14
N ASP A 195 -41.01 0.20 -22.64
CA ASP A 195 -39.58 0.37 -22.38
C ASP A 195 -39.08 -0.66 -21.35
N VAL A 196 -37.98 -1.35 -21.70
CA VAL A 196 -37.43 -2.45 -20.90
C VAL A 196 -36.12 -2.02 -20.25
N THR A 197 -35.92 -2.42 -19.00
CA THR A 197 -34.62 -2.35 -18.33
C THR A 197 -34.11 -3.75 -18.02
N ILE A 198 -32.87 -4.02 -18.43
CA ILE A 198 -32.15 -5.26 -18.20
C ILE A 198 -31.05 -5.02 -17.17
N SER A 199 -31.09 -5.77 -16.09
CA SER A 199 -30.06 -5.78 -15.05
C SER A 199 -29.00 -6.82 -15.40
N ILE A 200 -27.74 -6.43 -15.34
CA ILE A 200 -26.59 -7.29 -15.59
C ILE A 200 -25.70 -7.25 -14.35
N ASP A 201 -25.52 -8.39 -13.70
CA ASP A 201 -24.65 -8.52 -12.55
C ASP A 201 -23.36 -9.21 -12.97
N VAL A 202 -22.25 -8.64 -12.54
CA VAL A 202 -20.91 -9.15 -12.79
C VAL A 202 -20.13 -9.18 -11.49
N ALA A 203 -19.23 -10.15 -11.35
CA ALA A 203 -18.28 -10.20 -10.25
C ALA A 203 -16.87 -10.09 -10.78
N GLU A 204 -16.01 -9.42 -10.02
CA GLU A 204 -14.58 -9.47 -10.25
C GLU A 204 -14.06 -10.85 -9.87
N ASN A 205 -13.17 -11.40 -10.71
CA ASN A 205 -12.47 -12.64 -10.44
C ASN A 205 -11.62 -12.49 -9.18
N THR A 206 -11.46 -13.58 -8.45
CA THR A 206 -10.71 -13.60 -7.19
C THR A 206 -9.58 -14.62 -7.23
N TYR A 207 -8.52 -14.38 -6.47
CA TYR A 207 -7.39 -15.29 -6.32
C TYR A 207 -7.17 -15.70 -4.85
N GLU A 208 -6.43 -16.79 -4.65
CA GLU A 208 -5.97 -17.27 -3.35
C GLU A 208 -4.51 -16.85 -3.14
N LEU A 209 -4.20 -16.17 -2.04
CA LEU A 209 -2.85 -15.89 -1.57
C LEU A 209 -2.44 -16.93 -0.53
N LYS A 210 -1.52 -17.81 -0.89
CA LYS A 210 -0.89 -18.75 0.04
C LYS A 210 0.27 -18.07 0.74
N VAL A 211 0.15 -17.95 2.05
CA VAL A 211 1.21 -17.47 2.93
C VAL A 211 2.01 -18.65 3.49
N PRO A 212 3.32 -18.49 3.68
CA PRO A 212 4.13 -19.52 4.32
C PRO A 212 3.70 -19.68 5.79
N SER A 213 3.73 -20.92 6.27
CA SER A 213 3.32 -21.26 7.64
C SER A 213 4.49 -21.25 8.63
N ASP A 214 5.67 -20.76 8.24
CA ASP A 214 6.82 -20.65 9.14
C ASP A 214 6.66 -19.42 10.05
N GLY A 215 5.85 -19.59 11.10
CA GLY A 215 5.69 -18.59 12.14
C GLY A 215 6.83 -18.57 13.17
N SER A 216 7.93 -19.32 12.95
CA SER A 216 9.04 -19.40 13.91
C SER A 216 10.11 -18.33 13.68
N SER A 217 10.35 -17.95 12.42
CA SER A 217 11.40 -17.01 12.03
C SER A 217 10.89 -15.59 11.74
N TYR A 218 9.59 -15.42 11.46
CA TYR A 218 8.96 -14.13 11.20
C TYR A 218 7.44 -14.18 11.41
N THR A 219 6.82 -12.99 11.43
CA THR A 219 5.38 -12.82 11.31
C THR A 219 5.04 -12.02 10.06
N ILE A 220 3.89 -12.31 9.46
CA ILE A 220 3.35 -11.54 8.34
C ILE A 220 2.15 -10.75 8.85
N GLU A 221 2.23 -9.44 8.74
CA GLU A 221 1.20 -8.52 9.22
C GLU A 221 0.54 -7.84 8.02
N PHE A 222 -0.71 -8.20 7.72
CA PHE A 222 -1.48 -7.55 6.67
C PHE A 222 -1.98 -6.18 7.14
N ALA A 223 -1.90 -5.18 6.27
CA ALA A 223 -2.40 -3.83 6.57
C ALA A 223 -3.93 -3.80 6.73
N GLU A 224 -4.63 -4.72 6.05
CA GLU A 224 -6.08 -4.87 6.15
C GLU A 224 -6.45 -6.00 7.11
N GLU A 225 -7.16 -5.65 8.19
CA GLU A 225 -7.66 -6.62 9.15
C GLU A 225 -8.76 -7.50 8.53
N GLY A 226 -8.67 -8.82 8.76
CA GLY A 226 -9.70 -9.77 8.32
C GLY A 226 -9.72 -10.06 6.82
N LEU A 227 -8.64 -9.73 6.10
CA LEU A 227 -8.49 -10.05 4.68
C LEU A 227 -8.69 -11.57 4.44
N ASP A 228 -9.66 -11.94 3.60
CA ASP A 228 -9.87 -13.33 3.19
C ASP A 228 -8.86 -13.73 2.13
N LEU A 229 -7.77 -14.37 2.57
CA LEU A 229 -6.68 -14.81 1.71
C LEU A 229 -7.09 -15.83 0.64
N LYS A 230 -8.29 -16.42 0.72
CA LYS A 230 -8.77 -17.36 -0.30
C LYS A 230 -9.59 -16.69 -1.40
N LYS A 231 -9.98 -15.44 -1.22
CA LYS A 231 -10.92 -14.76 -2.10
C LYS A 231 -10.58 -13.27 -2.23
N ILE A 232 -9.38 -12.98 -2.69
CA ILE A 232 -8.91 -11.61 -2.91
C ILE A 232 -9.34 -11.16 -4.32
N PRO A 233 -10.05 -10.02 -4.50
CA PRO A 233 -10.38 -9.51 -5.83
C PRO A 233 -9.13 -9.23 -6.67
N TYR A 234 -9.18 -9.51 -7.97
CA TYR A 234 -8.05 -9.37 -8.89
C TYR A 234 -7.31 -8.02 -8.76
N SER A 235 -8.04 -6.89 -8.82
CA SER A 235 -7.49 -5.54 -8.75
C SER A 235 -7.13 -5.07 -7.34
N LYS A 236 -7.43 -5.86 -6.31
CA LYS A 236 -7.15 -5.50 -4.93
C LYS A 236 -5.64 -5.48 -4.71
N GLU A 237 -5.14 -4.33 -4.30
CA GLU A 237 -3.78 -4.21 -3.78
C GLU A 237 -3.73 -4.75 -2.35
N VAL A 238 -2.83 -5.71 -2.13
CA VAL A 238 -2.54 -6.33 -0.84
C VAL A 238 -1.26 -5.73 -0.31
N LEU A 239 -1.34 -5.14 0.88
CA LEU A 239 -0.20 -4.57 1.59
C LEU A 239 0.08 -5.39 2.85
N PHE A 240 1.35 -5.73 3.07
CA PHE A 240 1.77 -6.49 4.25
C PHE A 240 3.19 -6.15 4.67
N LYS A 241 3.51 -6.41 5.93
CA LYS A 241 4.86 -6.35 6.51
C LYS A 241 5.34 -7.74 6.87
N VAL A 242 6.63 -7.96 6.72
CA VAL A 242 7.31 -9.14 7.25
C VAL A 242 8.16 -8.66 8.42
N VAL A 243 7.78 -9.07 9.62
CA VAL A 243 8.47 -8.69 10.86
C VAL A 243 9.33 -9.88 11.28
N PRO A 244 10.67 -9.78 11.25
CA PRO A 244 11.52 -10.86 11.72
C PRO A 244 11.29 -11.13 13.20
N ALA A 245 11.33 -12.40 13.59
CA ALA A 245 11.41 -12.77 14.99
C ALA A 245 12.77 -12.33 15.57
N ASP A 246 12.88 -12.33 16.91
CA ASP A 246 14.15 -12.05 17.56
C ASP A 246 15.27 -12.92 16.97
N TYR A 247 16.41 -12.29 16.71
CA TYR A 247 17.61 -12.91 16.14
C TYR A 247 17.45 -13.50 14.74
N HIS A 248 16.36 -13.24 14.02
CA HIS A 248 16.22 -13.65 12.63
C HIS A 248 16.44 -12.47 11.68
N VAL A 249 16.96 -12.77 10.50
CA VAL A 249 17.14 -11.81 9.42
C VAL A 249 16.34 -12.30 8.22
N ILE A 250 15.57 -11.38 7.61
CA ILE A 250 14.86 -11.65 6.36
C ILE A 250 15.83 -11.44 5.21
N ASP A 251 16.07 -12.50 4.44
CA ASP A 251 16.95 -12.47 3.28
C ASP A 251 16.19 -11.99 2.04
N SER A 252 14.99 -12.53 1.82
CA SER A 252 14.16 -12.18 0.68
C SER A 252 12.67 -12.40 0.95
N VAL A 253 11.83 -11.60 0.28
CA VAL A 253 10.38 -11.78 0.26
C VAL A 253 9.98 -11.90 -1.21
N MET A 254 9.34 -13.00 -1.57
CA MET A 254 9.03 -13.33 -2.96
C MET A 254 7.56 -13.62 -3.15
N ILE A 255 7.03 -13.26 -4.31
CA ILE A 255 5.71 -13.68 -4.75
C ILE A 255 5.81 -14.40 -6.10
N ASN A 256 5.30 -15.64 -6.15
CA ASN A 256 5.45 -16.52 -7.32
C ASN A 256 6.90 -16.68 -7.82
N GLY A 257 7.88 -16.53 -6.92
CA GLY A 257 9.31 -16.60 -7.24
C GLY A 257 9.95 -15.28 -7.71
N GLU A 258 9.18 -14.20 -7.78
CA GLU A 258 9.71 -12.86 -8.05
C GLU A 258 9.92 -12.10 -6.74
N GLU A 259 11.11 -11.51 -6.56
CA GLU A 259 11.47 -10.76 -5.36
C GLU A 259 10.70 -9.44 -5.26
N LEU A 260 10.17 -9.16 -4.08
CA LEU A 260 9.47 -7.91 -3.75
C LEU A 260 10.42 -6.97 -3.00
N THR A 261 10.23 -5.67 -3.22
CA THR A 261 10.93 -4.63 -2.46
C THR A 261 9.93 -3.90 -1.57
N ALA A 262 10.29 -3.73 -0.30
CA ALA A 262 9.50 -2.92 0.61
C ALA A 262 9.62 -1.43 0.28
N ASP A 263 8.57 -0.66 0.55
CA ASP A 263 8.59 0.79 0.48
C ASP A 263 9.35 1.44 1.66
N GLU A 264 9.38 2.78 1.70
CA GLU A 264 10.04 3.55 2.77
C GLU A 264 9.46 3.27 4.18
N GLU A 265 8.22 2.79 4.25
CA GLU A 265 7.52 2.45 5.49
C GLU A 265 7.63 0.95 5.85
N GLY A 266 8.32 0.17 5.02
CA GLY A 266 8.54 -1.27 5.19
C GLY A 266 7.40 -2.16 4.69
N TYR A 267 6.45 -1.64 3.91
CA TYR A 267 5.37 -2.43 3.32
C TYR A 267 5.77 -3.06 1.99
N PHE A 268 5.41 -4.32 1.82
CA PHE A 268 5.38 -5.01 0.53
C PHE A 268 4.00 -4.85 -0.09
N SER A 269 3.95 -4.67 -1.41
CA SER A 269 2.70 -4.53 -2.17
C SER A 269 2.60 -5.58 -3.27
N TYR A 270 1.38 -6.08 -3.47
CA TYR A 270 1.06 -6.94 -4.61
C TYR A 270 -0.35 -6.66 -5.12
N LYS A 271 -0.54 -6.70 -6.44
CA LYS A 271 -1.83 -6.47 -7.11
C LYS A 271 -1.95 -7.35 -8.35
N ASN A 272 -3.16 -7.47 -8.88
CA ASN A 272 -3.45 -8.19 -10.13
C ASN A 272 -3.10 -9.68 -10.05
N GLY A 273 -3.53 -10.33 -8.96
CA GLY A 273 -3.28 -11.75 -8.73
C GLY A 273 -4.23 -12.66 -9.52
N GLU A 274 -3.71 -13.81 -9.97
CA GLU A 274 -4.50 -14.81 -10.68
C GLU A 274 -4.29 -16.21 -10.08
N GLY A 275 -5.38 -16.98 -10.02
CA GLY A 275 -5.35 -18.36 -9.55
C GLY A 275 -4.83 -18.49 -8.11
N ILE A 276 -3.72 -19.20 -7.94
CA ILE A 276 -3.04 -19.36 -6.65
C ILE A 276 -1.73 -18.58 -6.72
N VAL A 277 -1.62 -17.58 -5.87
CA VAL A 277 -0.44 -16.76 -5.67
C VAL A 277 0.29 -17.27 -4.42
N SER A 278 1.60 -17.54 -4.53
CA SER A 278 2.40 -18.05 -3.42
C SER A 278 3.39 -17.00 -2.93
N LEU A 279 3.20 -16.54 -1.69
CA LEU A 279 4.18 -15.78 -0.95
C LEU A 279 5.22 -16.75 -0.36
N THR A 280 6.49 -16.42 -0.51
CA THR A 280 7.61 -17.13 0.13
C THR A 280 8.49 -16.09 0.81
N VAL A 281 8.99 -16.43 2.00
CA VAL A 281 9.93 -15.59 2.74
C VAL A 281 11.12 -16.47 3.07
N GLU A 282 12.31 -16.04 2.69
CA GLU A 282 13.56 -16.67 3.06
C GLU A 282 14.18 -15.89 4.21
N SER A 283 14.63 -16.62 5.22
CA SER A 283 15.24 -16.06 6.41
C SER A 283 16.30 -17.00 6.95
N HIS A 284 17.20 -16.43 7.76
CA HIS A 284 18.16 -17.22 8.52
C HIS A 284 18.27 -16.69 9.95
N HIS A 285 18.78 -17.56 10.83
CA HIS A 285 19.09 -17.20 12.20
C HIS A 285 20.42 -16.46 12.25
N ALA A 286 20.43 -15.26 12.81
CA ALA A 286 21.60 -14.41 12.90
C ALA A 286 22.73 -15.13 13.65
N THR A 287 23.95 -14.97 13.17
CA THR A 287 25.16 -15.49 13.81
C THR A 287 26.08 -14.32 14.16
N TYR A 288 26.60 -14.32 15.38
CA TYR A 288 27.48 -13.28 15.91
C TYR A 288 28.85 -13.84 16.26
N SER A 289 29.86 -12.98 16.10
CA SER A 289 31.25 -13.30 16.40
C SER A 289 31.70 -12.66 17.72
N ILE A 290 32.08 -13.51 18.68
CA ILE A 290 32.71 -13.09 19.94
C ILE A 290 34.19 -13.38 19.88
N SER A 291 34.99 -12.31 19.76
CA SER A 291 36.44 -12.36 19.69
C SER A 291 37.07 -12.02 21.04
N PHE A 292 38.24 -12.59 21.31
CA PHE A 292 38.93 -12.43 22.59
C PHE A 292 40.33 -11.87 22.36
N ASP A 293 40.64 -10.74 22.99
CA ASP A 293 41.98 -10.16 23.05
C ASP A 293 42.56 -10.35 24.46
N PRO A 294 43.48 -11.33 24.65
CA PRO A 294 44.07 -11.61 25.94
C PRO A 294 44.99 -10.51 26.49
N ASN A 295 45.21 -9.42 25.75
CA ASN A 295 45.83 -8.17 26.19
C ASN A 295 47.11 -8.38 27.01
N GLY A 296 48.19 -8.78 26.34
CA GLY A 296 49.50 -9.02 26.93
C GLY A 296 49.75 -10.46 27.38
N SER A 297 48.77 -11.35 27.29
CA SER A 297 49.00 -12.80 27.35
C SER A 297 49.42 -13.34 25.98
N PRO A 298 50.35 -14.32 25.91
CA PRO A 298 50.78 -14.92 24.64
C PRO A 298 49.79 -15.97 24.11
N VAL A 299 48.74 -16.31 24.85
CA VAL A 299 47.71 -17.26 24.42
C VAL A 299 46.89 -16.64 23.29
N SER A 300 46.57 -17.44 22.27
CA SER A 300 45.57 -17.09 21.26
C SER A 300 44.27 -17.83 21.57
N ILE A 301 43.15 -17.12 21.56
CA ILE A 301 41.83 -17.69 21.81
C ILE A 301 41.02 -17.54 20.53
N GLU A 302 40.56 -18.65 19.97
CA GLU A 302 39.74 -18.65 18.75
C GLU A 302 38.40 -17.94 18.99
N PRO A 303 37.93 -17.11 18.05
CA PRO A 303 36.61 -16.50 18.14
C PRO A 303 35.49 -17.53 18.19
N GLN A 304 34.42 -17.22 18.93
CA GLN A 304 33.21 -18.04 18.96
C GLN A 304 32.22 -17.51 17.92
N GLN A 305 31.59 -18.42 17.17
CA GLN A 305 30.46 -18.14 16.28
C GLN A 305 29.21 -18.69 16.95
N ILE A 306 28.28 -17.80 17.31
CA ILE A 306 27.16 -18.11 18.19
C ILE A 306 25.88 -17.63 17.53
N TYR A 307 24.83 -18.44 17.56
CA TYR A 307 23.53 -17.96 17.10
C TYR A 307 22.97 -16.91 18.05
N GLY A 308 22.29 -15.90 17.52
CA GLY A 308 21.62 -14.91 18.35
C GLY A 308 20.69 -15.55 19.38
N GLY A 309 20.67 -15.01 20.59
CA GLY A 309 19.88 -15.58 21.69
C GLY A 309 20.61 -16.67 22.49
N GLU A 310 21.69 -17.26 21.98
CA GLU A 310 22.51 -18.22 22.71
C GLU A 310 23.56 -17.52 23.61
N LEU A 311 24.17 -18.28 24.51
CA LEU A 311 25.17 -17.79 25.45
C LEU A 311 26.58 -18.03 24.92
N ALA A 312 27.45 -17.03 25.07
CA ALA A 312 28.88 -17.21 24.86
C ALA A 312 29.49 -18.05 26.00
N THR A 313 30.49 -18.87 25.66
CA THR A 313 31.23 -19.64 26.66
C THR A 313 32.42 -18.84 27.13
N GLU A 314 32.54 -18.59 28.44
CA GLU A 314 33.72 -17.94 28.99
C GLU A 314 34.96 -18.84 28.77
N PRO A 315 36.02 -18.36 28.09
CA PRO A 315 37.23 -19.15 27.91
C PRO A 315 37.98 -19.25 29.25
N ASN A 316 38.88 -20.23 29.34
CA ASN A 316 39.78 -20.32 30.48
C ASN A 316 40.54 -19.00 30.67
N ALA A 317 40.64 -18.55 31.92
CA ALA A 317 41.35 -17.33 32.26
C ALA A 317 42.78 -17.37 31.68
N PRO A 318 43.17 -16.40 30.83
CA PRO A 318 44.52 -16.35 30.31
C PRO A 318 45.51 -16.07 31.47
N ALA A 319 46.76 -16.47 31.27
CA ALA A 319 47.86 -16.10 32.16
C ALA A 319 48.72 -15.03 31.48
N ARG A 320 49.15 -14.03 32.24
CA ARG A 320 50.07 -12.98 31.78
C ARG A 320 51.31 -12.99 32.65
N GLU A 321 52.47 -13.09 31.99
CA GLU A 321 53.76 -13.08 32.65
C GLU A 321 54.10 -11.69 33.22
N ALA A 322 54.92 -11.67 34.26
CA ALA A 322 55.52 -10.44 34.76
C ALA A 322 56.31 -9.74 33.66
N ASP A 323 56.26 -8.41 33.62
CA ASP A 323 57.00 -7.62 32.64
C ASP A 323 58.01 -6.70 33.33
N GLU A 324 58.52 -5.72 32.59
CA GLU A 324 59.48 -4.75 33.11
C GLU A 324 58.90 -3.88 34.24
N TYR A 325 57.58 -3.69 34.27
CA TYR A 325 56.90 -2.73 35.12
C TYR A 325 56.32 -3.36 36.39
N TYR A 326 55.78 -4.57 36.28
CA TYR A 326 55.08 -5.25 37.38
C TYR A 326 55.58 -6.67 37.61
N ASP A 327 55.61 -7.09 38.87
CA ASP A 327 56.04 -8.43 39.30
C ASP A 327 55.02 -9.54 39.01
N SER A 328 53.75 -9.19 38.79
CA SER A 328 52.66 -10.12 38.57
C SER A 328 51.42 -9.43 38.01
N TYR A 329 50.53 -10.23 37.42
CA TYR A 329 49.23 -9.82 36.88
C TYR A 329 48.16 -10.82 37.28
N THR A 330 47.00 -10.32 37.74
CA THR A 330 45.84 -11.15 38.06
C THR A 330 44.71 -10.84 37.09
N PHE A 331 44.19 -11.87 36.41
CA PHE A 331 43.08 -11.72 35.48
C PHE A 331 41.81 -11.28 36.24
N ASP A 332 41.21 -10.17 35.81
CA ASP A 332 40.01 -9.58 36.43
C ASP A 332 38.71 -9.98 35.70
N GLY A 333 38.81 -10.17 34.38
CA GLY A 333 37.69 -10.56 33.53
C GLY A 333 37.82 -10.04 32.10
N TRP A 334 36.81 -10.41 31.31
CA TRP A 334 36.62 -9.97 29.93
C TRP A 334 35.76 -8.72 29.89
N TYR A 335 36.17 -7.72 29.12
CA TYR A 335 35.46 -6.44 29.01
C TYR A 335 35.19 -6.08 27.55
N ALA A 336 33.96 -5.66 27.24
CA ALA A 336 33.57 -5.06 25.98
C ALA A 336 33.36 -3.56 26.20
N ASN A 337 34.02 -2.71 25.42
CA ASN A 337 33.88 -1.24 25.52
C ASN A 337 34.03 -0.69 26.96
N GLY A 338 34.89 -1.30 27.78
CA GLY A 338 35.15 -0.92 29.16
C GLY A 338 34.14 -1.43 30.21
N VAL A 339 33.10 -2.16 29.80
CA VAL A 339 32.12 -2.81 30.68
C VAL A 339 32.42 -4.31 30.78
N LYS A 340 32.34 -4.87 32.00
CA LYS A 340 32.57 -6.30 32.22
C LYS A 340 31.51 -7.11 31.48
N PHE A 341 31.93 -8.04 30.64
CA PHE A 341 31.04 -8.88 29.85
C PHE A 341 30.36 -9.92 30.75
N ASP A 342 29.08 -10.15 30.51
CA ASP A 342 28.25 -11.08 31.30
C ASP A 342 27.87 -12.29 30.44
N PHE A 343 28.62 -13.39 30.60
CA PHE A 343 28.41 -14.63 29.85
C PHE A 343 27.09 -15.35 30.19
N SER A 344 26.31 -14.86 31.16
CA SER A 344 24.97 -15.37 31.44
C SER A 344 23.87 -14.72 30.59
N LYS A 345 24.22 -13.70 29.80
CA LYS A 345 23.27 -13.01 28.91
C LYS A 345 23.36 -13.50 27.46
N PRO A 346 22.22 -13.55 26.75
CA PRO A 346 22.19 -13.85 25.32
C PRO A 346 23.05 -12.91 24.50
N VAL A 347 23.73 -13.46 23.49
CA VAL A 347 24.45 -12.68 22.49
C VAL A 347 23.47 -12.12 21.46
N SER A 348 23.59 -10.82 21.19
CA SER A 348 22.74 -10.09 20.24
C SER A 348 23.53 -9.25 19.23
N GLU A 349 24.85 -9.21 19.35
CA GLU A 349 25.73 -8.46 18.45
C GLU A 349 27.17 -9.01 18.52
N ASP A 350 27.97 -8.65 17.53
CA ASP A 350 29.40 -8.94 17.54
C ASP A 350 30.09 -8.20 18.68
N ALA A 351 31.06 -8.87 19.32
CA ALA A 351 31.83 -8.25 20.40
C ALA A 351 33.31 -8.64 20.34
N THR A 352 34.16 -7.67 20.70
CA THR A 352 35.57 -7.92 21.02
C THR A 352 35.77 -7.74 22.52
N LEU A 353 36.08 -8.85 23.17
CA LEU A 353 36.29 -8.92 24.60
C LEU A 353 37.77 -8.79 24.91
N VAL A 354 38.15 -7.75 25.64
CA VAL A 354 39.54 -7.48 26.02
C VAL A 354 39.77 -7.91 27.47
N ALA A 355 40.83 -8.68 27.70
CA ALA A 355 41.23 -9.07 29.04
C ALA A 355 41.69 -7.85 29.84
N LYS A 356 41.14 -7.71 31.05
CA LYS A 356 41.58 -6.71 32.01
C LYS A 356 42.36 -7.38 33.15
N TRP A 357 43.37 -6.68 33.62
CA TRP A 357 44.32 -7.18 34.60
C TRP A 357 44.39 -6.24 35.80
N SER A 358 44.46 -6.83 36.99
CA SER A 358 44.93 -6.14 38.21
C SER A 358 46.44 -6.30 38.31
N TYR A 359 47.14 -5.21 38.60
CA TYR A 359 48.60 -5.16 38.67
C TYR A 359 49.11 -5.60 40.05
N GLY A 360 50.19 -6.39 40.06
CA GLY A 360 50.98 -6.68 41.25
C GLY A 360 51.83 -5.49 41.71
N ASN A 361 52.93 -5.75 42.43
CA ASN A 361 53.82 -4.68 42.85
C ASN A 361 54.57 -4.12 41.64
N ALA A 362 54.73 -2.80 41.61
CA ALA A 362 55.63 -2.18 40.67
C ALA A 362 57.07 -2.63 40.97
N LYS A 363 57.83 -3.00 39.94
CA LYS A 363 59.25 -3.28 40.09
C LYS A 363 60.00 -1.96 40.30
N SER A 364 60.61 -1.82 41.47
CA SER A 364 61.49 -0.69 41.80
C SER A 364 62.93 -1.01 41.38
N ALA A 365 63.69 0.00 40.97
CA ALA A 365 65.15 -0.11 40.88
C ALA A 365 65.80 0.68 42.02
N TYR A 366 66.75 0.04 42.69
CA TYR A 366 67.63 0.72 43.62
C TYR A 366 68.74 1.39 42.82
N VAL A 367 68.93 2.68 43.07
CA VAL A 367 69.97 3.48 42.43
C VAL A 367 71.39 2.91 42.64
N ALA A 368 71.56 2.10 43.69
CA ALA A 368 72.82 1.45 44.04
C ALA A 368 73.23 0.30 43.10
N ASP A 369 72.36 -0.17 42.19
CA ASP A 369 72.77 -1.09 41.11
C ASP A 369 73.78 -0.44 40.14
N SER A 370 73.98 0.87 40.21
CA SER A 370 74.88 1.63 39.33
C SER A 370 75.95 2.47 40.02
N TRP A 371 75.89 2.72 41.34
CA TRP A 371 76.80 3.65 42.02
C TRP A 371 77.52 3.06 43.23
N GLY A 372 78.80 3.39 43.35
CA GLY A 372 79.65 3.09 44.50
C GLY A 372 80.12 4.35 45.23
N LYS A 373 80.83 4.14 46.35
CA LYS A 373 81.44 5.21 47.17
C LYS A 373 82.18 6.27 46.34
N SER A 374 82.82 5.87 45.24
CA SER A 374 83.62 6.74 44.37
C SER A 374 82.83 7.78 43.60
N ASP A 375 81.51 7.60 43.46
CA ASP A 375 80.66 8.50 42.66
C ASP A 375 80.23 9.74 43.46
N PHE A 376 80.44 9.75 44.77
CA PHE A 376 80.18 10.88 45.65
C PHE A 376 81.40 11.78 45.75
N VAL A 377 81.20 13.09 45.56
CA VAL A 377 82.25 14.07 45.79
C VAL A 377 82.17 14.54 47.24
N VAL A 378 83.21 14.20 48.00
CA VAL A 378 83.35 14.52 49.43
C VAL A 378 84.38 15.61 49.61
N THR A 379 84.03 16.71 50.29
CA THR A 379 84.96 17.79 50.62
C THR A 379 85.01 18.05 52.12
N GLY A 380 86.19 18.39 52.62
CA GLY A 380 86.52 18.47 54.05
C GLY A 380 87.60 17.43 54.42
N ALA A 381 88.58 17.82 55.25
CA ALA A 381 89.83 17.08 55.41
C ALA A 381 89.71 15.65 55.99
N VAL A 382 88.53 15.25 56.48
CA VAL A 382 88.31 13.97 57.16
C VAL A 382 86.95 13.30 56.89
N ALA A 383 86.10 13.87 56.03
CA ALA A 383 84.77 13.30 55.77
C ALA A 383 84.82 12.08 54.84
N SER A 384 83.80 11.21 54.91
CA SER A 384 83.76 10.00 54.09
C SER A 384 82.34 9.52 53.79
N MET A 385 82.14 8.99 52.58
CA MET A 385 81.03 8.11 52.24
C MET A 385 81.43 6.65 52.47
N MET A 386 80.53 5.84 53.00
CA MET A 386 80.71 4.41 53.24
C MET A 386 79.45 3.65 52.81
N ASN A 387 79.60 2.37 52.45
CA ASN A 387 78.45 1.46 52.42
C ASN A 387 78.00 1.14 53.85
N ILE A 388 76.88 0.42 54.00
CA ILE A 388 76.30 0.11 55.32
C ILE A 388 77.29 -0.70 56.18
N ASN A 389 77.98 -1.67 55.60
CA ASN A 389 78.96 -2.50 56.28
C ASN A 389 80.15 -1.67 56.81
N GLY A 390 80.69 -0.76 56.00
CA GLY A 390 81.79 0.13 56.40
C GLY A 390 81.37 1.21 57.40
N ALA A 391 80.14 1.70 57.31
CA ALA A 391 79.59 2.64 58.29
C ALA A 391 79.39 1.95 59.65
N THR A 392 78.87 0.71 59.64
CA THR A 392 78.70 -0.09 60.86
C THR A 392 80.03 -0.51 61.48
N ASP A 393 81.09 -0.72 60.69
CA ASP A 393 82.46 -0.85 61.24
C ASP A 393 82.87 0.38 62.04
N GLY A 394 82.61 1.58 61.53
CA GLY A 394 82.90 2.84 62.22
C GLY A 394 82.09 3.02 63.49
N MET A 395 80.77 2.79 63.43
CA MET A 395 79.86 2.92 64.57
C MET A 395 80.12 1.88 65.68
N ALA A 396 80.66 0.72 65.30
CA ALA A 396 81.02 -0.35 66.22
C ALA A 396 82.50 -0.28 66.69
N TRP A 397 83.25 0.75 66.32
CA TRP A 397 84.66 0.88 66.71
C TRP A 397 84.82 1.24 68.19
N GLU A 398 85.40 0.34 68.98
CA GLU A 398 85.59 0.49 70.42
C GLU A 398 86.93 -0.13 70.86
N ASN A 399 87.65 0.53 71.77
CA ASN A 399 88.92 0.02 72.31
C ASN A 399 89.95 -0.40 71.23
N GLY A 400 90.01 0.36 70.13
CA GLY A 400 90.99 0.17 69.06
C GLY A 400 90.69 -0.99 68.09
N LYS A 401 89.49 -1.58 68.13
CA LYS A 401 89.04 -2.58 67.15
C LYS A 401 87.51 -2.50 66.94
N VAL A 402 87.01 -3.15 65.89
CA VAL A 402 85.57 -3.28 65.68
C VAL A 402 84.97 -4.26 66.70
N ASN A 403 83.92 -3.84 67.41
CA ASN A 403 83.11 -4.70 68.28
C ASN A 403 82.12 -5.50 67.42
N ALA A 404 82.39 -6.79 67.24
CA ALA A 404 81.63 -7.66 66.34
C ALA A 404 80.15 -7.80 66.74
N GLU A 405 79.84 -7.87 68.04
CA GLU A 405 78.46 -8.01 68.54
C GLU A 405 77.66 -6.74 68.31
N LYS A 406 78.26 -5.57 68.62
CA LYS A 406 77.65 -4.26 68.33
C LYS A 406 77.43 -4.04 66.84
N LYS A 407 78.39 -4.44 65.99
CA LYS A 407 78.25 -4.38 64.52
C LYS A 407 77.05 -5.22 64.05
N GLN A 408 76.90 -6.45 64.56
CA GLN A 408 75.80 -7.33 64.19
C GLN A 408 74.44 -6.74 64.63
N GLN A 409 74.36 -6.15 65.82
CA GLN A 409 73.16 -5.45 66.29
C GLN A 409 72.81 -4.26 65.41
N LEU A 410 73.80 -3.45 64.99
CA LEU A 410 73.57 -2.32 64.09
C LEU A 410 73.07 -2.79 62.71
N LEU A 411 73.71 -3.80 62.11
CA LEU A 411 73.27 -4.35 60.82
C LEU A 411 71.84 -4.90 60.89
N ALA A 412 71.50 -5.62 61.97
CA ALA A 412 70.13 -6.10 62.20
C ALA A 412 69.14 -4.94 62.39
N ALA A 413 69.53 -3.90 63.14
CA ALA A 413 68.69 -2.73 63.38
C ALA A 413 68.41 -1.92 62.11
N PHE A 414 69.40 -1.78 61.22
CA PHE A 414 69.19 -1.14 59.91
C PHE A 414 68.35 -2.00 58.99
N SER A 415 68.49 -3.34 59.03
CA SER A 415 67.75 -4.29 58.17
C SER A 415 67.89 -3.92 56.67
N LYS A 416 69.10 -3.50 56.27
CA LYS A 416 69.45 -3.07 54.91
C LYS A 416 70.79 -3.65 54.47
N THR A 417 70.96 -3.84 53.16
CA THR A 417 72.20 -4.34 52.55
C THR A 417 73.05 -3.21 51.94
N ASP A 418 74.30 -3.52 51.61
CA ASP A 418 75.22 -2.54 50.98
C ASP A 418 74.71 -2.05 49.61
N GLU A 419 73.89 -2.84 48.94
CA GLU A 419 73.24 -2.53 47.67
C GLU A 419 71.98 -1.66 47.81
N GLU A 420 71.54 -1.32 49.03
CA GLU A 420 70.33 -0.51 49.21
C GLU A 420 70.63 0.96 49.57
N GLY A 421 71.85 1.29 50.03
CA GLY A 421 72.15 2.65 50.46
C GLY A 421 73.60 2.94 50.86
N VAL A 422 73.85 4.23 51.07
CA VAL A 422 75.16 4.75 51.47
C VAL A 422 75.03 5.63 52.70
N PHE A 423 76.11 5.70 53.48
CA PHE A 423 76.16 6.44 54.74
C PHE A 423 77.27 7.48 54.71
N TRP A 424 76.92 8.69 55.11
CA TRP A 424 77.80 9.84 55.21
C TRP A 424 78.34 9.99 56.63
N ASN A 425 79.66 10.11 56.76
CA ASN A 425 80.29 10.61 57.98
C ASN A 425 80.91 11.98 57.73
N PRO A 426 80.32 13.07 58.26
CA PRO A 426 80.84 14.42 58.06
C PRO A 426 82.15 14.66 58.82
N ARG A 427 82.36 14.04 59.99
CA ARG A 427 83.48 14.28 60.94
C ARG A 427 83.78 15.73 61.36
N SER A 428 83.19 16.72 60.72
CA SER A 428 83.25 18.15 61.05
C SER A 428 82.03 18.87 60.48
N ASN A 429 81.73 20.06 61.01
CA ASN A 429 80.54 20.83 60.62
C ASN A 429 80.65 21.48 59.23
N ASP A 430 81.86 21.56 58.66
CA ASP A 430 82.12 22.25 57.38
C ASP A 430 82.26 21.29 56.20
N SER A 431 82.07 19.98 56.42
CA SER A 431 82.20 18.97 55.38
C SER A 431 80.92 18.84 54.54
N THR A 432 81.08 18.62 53.24
CA THR A 432 79.94 18.45 52.32
C THR A 432 80.08 17.20 51.47
N ALA A 433 78.93 16.57 51.17
CA ALA A 433 78.79 15.47 50.23
C ALA A 433 77.92 15.92 49.07
N THR A 434 78.42 15.77 47.84
CA THR A 434 77.62 15.99 46.63
C THR A 434 77.24 14.65 46.03
N ILE A 435 75.93 14.46 45.85
CA ILE A 435 75.36 13.29 45.17
C ILE A 435 75.72 13.37 43.68
N PRO A 436 76.09 12.25 43.02
CA PRO A 436 76.36 12.24 41.58
C PRO A 436 75.17 12.75 40.76
N SER A 437 75.45 13.20 39.54
CA SER A 437 74.39 13.58 38.59
C SER A 437 73.59 12.35 38.15
N ILE A 438 72.28 12.41 38.32
CA ILE A 438 71.37 11.27 38.09
C ILE A 438 70.53 11.53 36.86
N ASN A 439 70.59 10.63 35.86
CA ASN A 439 69.69 10.69 34.70
C ASN A 439 68.39 9.93 35.00
N PHE A 440 67.52 10.54 35.80
CA PHE A 440 66.22 9.96 36.15
C PHE A 440 65.36 9.64 34.92
N LYS A 441 65.48 10.42 33.85
CA LYS A 441 64.72 10.20 32.61
C LYS A 441 65.07 8.89 31.92
N GLU A 442 66.33 8.48 31.96
CA GLU A 442 66.75 7.20 31.38
C GLU A 442 66.29 6.03 32.25
N LEU A 443 66.44 6.15 33.58
CA LEU A 443 66.04 5.12 34.54
C LEU A 443 64.52 4.85 34.51
N LEU A 444 63.70 5.90 34.34
CA LEU A 444 62.24 5.78 34.25
C LEU A 444 61.74 5.18 32.93
N LYS A 445 62.58 4.99 31.90
CA LYS A 445 62.15 4.26 30.69
C LYS A 445 61.88 2.80 30.98
N THR A 446 62.61 2.25 31.93
CA THR A 446 62.66 0.82 32.24
C THR A 446 62.05 0.49 33.60
N ARG A 447 61.68 1.48 34.43
CA ARG A 447 61.27 1.26 35.82
C ARG A 447 60.24 2.30 36.25
N ASN A 448 59.32 1.93 37.14
CA ASN A 448 58.26 2.82 37.61
C ASN A 448 58.63 3.62 38.87
N GLU A 449 59.56 3.10 39.68
CA GLU A 449 60.01 3.74 40.92
C GLU A 449 61.54 3.72 41.03
N ILE A 450 62.11 4.84 41.50
CA ILE A 450 63.56 5.02 41.70
C ILE A 450 63.79 5.35 43.18
N ILE A 451 64.55 4.51 43.88
CA ILE A 451 64.80 4.64 45.32
C ILE A 451 66.29 4.87 45.60
N MET A 452 66.61 5.87 46.43
CA MET A 452 67.95 6.10 46.99
C MET A 452 67.86 6.28 48.51
N MET A 453 68.59 5.46 49.27
CA MET A 453 68.73 5.63 50.70
C MET A 453 70.09 6.28 51.04
N VAL A 454 70.05 7.43 51.71
CA VAL A 454 71.23 8.12 52.23
C VAL A 454 71.10 8.27 53.74
N GLY A 455 72.02 7.63 54.47
CA GLY A 455 72.12 7.72 55.92
C GLY A 455 73.25 8.65 56.37
N GLY A 456 73.22 9.07 57.64
CA GLY A 456 74.30 9.82 58.27
C GLY A 456 74.71 9.17 59.59
N TYR A 457 76.00 9.18 59.90
CA TYR A 457 76.54 8.76 61.19
C TYR A 457 77.74 9.62 61.56
N ASN A 458 78.09 9.70 62.84
CA ASN A 458 79.33 10.35 63.28
C ASN A 458 80.08 9.43 64.23
#